data_AF-A0A1X2CJJ5-F1
#
_entry.id   AF-A0A1X2CJJ5-F1
#
_cell.length_a   1.000
_cell.length_b   1.000
_cell.length_c   1.000
_cell.angle_alpha   90.00
_cell.angle_beta   90.00
_cell.angle_gamma   90.00
#
_symmetry.space_group_name_H-M   'P 1'
#
loop_
_entity.id
_entity.type
_entity.pdbx_description
1 polymer ?
#
loop_
_entity_poly.entity_id
_entity_poly.type
_entity_poly.pdbx_seq_one_letter_code
_entity_poly.pdbx_strand_id
1 'polypeptide(L)'
;MQDKNGFGGKVDTGKTWLSSQSIGIQLLIWNTLVSSFCLALLMATRLEPLVATIVISMGLPAVLIATKKVHFRRVRSMQLFLIESYFMFVAVLSMLAILAGTDQINRYVGYLFFIFFALQTGGFVVDQVKRRSALGIASTIGGASAIFLWGITVAGSSAVIDHAGRFQMWGENAPALIQAIYVVWVIRVLLEGRPLPKGQCEVPPKLTDLGAHLSSTAIALLSGQFFFARLLTASQLFLFDGVLQYTNRNFISSEFLMLDESAQKRFQMSYQRRISHALFAIMVVLVAMSWRESLARLGFI
;
A
#
# COMPACT_ATOMS: atom_id res chain seq x y z
N MET A 1 -36.75 49.50 16.28
CA MET A 1 -36.57 48.35 17.18
C MET A 1 -36.57 47.11 16.31
N GLN A 2 -35.44 46.38 16.32
CA GLN A 2 -35.07 45.36 15.34
C GLN A 2 -35.87 44.05 15.49
N ASP A 3 -36.17 43.46 14.33
CA ASP A 3 -36.69 42.12 14.12
C ASP A 3 -35.89 41.05 14.88
N LYS A 4 -36.61 40.18 15.59
CA LYS A 4 -36.09 38.97 16.20
C LYS A 4 -36.51 37.75 15.38
N ASN A 5 -35.51 36.94 15.07
CA ASN A 5 -35.56 35.48 14.95
C ASN A 5 -36.14 34.87 13.65
N GLY A 6 -35.32 34.89 12.60
CA GLY A 6 -35.37 33.91 11.52
C GLY A 6 -34.14 33.00 11.54
N PHE A 7 -34.13 31.97 12.40
CA PHE A 7 -33.17 30.86 12.32
C PHE A 7 -33.93 29.55 12.09
N GLY A 8 -34.45 29.40 10.88
CA GLY A 8 -35.00 28.17 10.33
C GLY A 8 -34.17 27.72 9.15
N GLY A 9 -32.89 27.44 9.36
CA GLY A 9 -32.04 26.82 8.35
C GLY A 9 -32.47 25.38 8.14
N LYS A 10 -33.38 25.14 7.17
CA LYS A 10 -33.63 23.81 6.62
C LYS A 10 -32.28 23.27 6.14
N VAL A 11 -31.74 22.29 6.86
CA VAL A 11 -30.65 21.46 6.37
C VAL A 11 -31.22 20.73 5.15
N ASP A 12 -30.73 21.08 3.97
CA ASP A 12 -31.14 20.50 2.69
C ASP A 12 -30.58 19.07 2.59
N THR A 13 -31.20 18.13 3.32
CA THR A 13 -30.83 16.71 3.41
C THR A 13 -31.00 15.97 2.08
N GLY A 14 -31.71 16.55 1.10
CA GLY A 14 -31.94 15.96 -0.21
C GLY A 14 -30.70 16.00 -1.12
N LYS A 15 -29.91 17.08 -1.08
CA LYS A 15 -28.70 17.21 -1.91
C LYS A 15 -27.53 16.34 -1.46
N THR A 16 -27.42 16.08 -0.16
CA THR A 16 -26.31 15.27 0.40
C THR A 16 -26.47 13.77 0.15
N TRP A 17 -27.70 13.29 -0.01
CA TRP A 17 -27.97 11.88 -0.30
C TRP A 17 -27.63 11.52 -1.76
N LEU A 18 -28.02 12.37 -2.70
CA LEU A 18 -27.70 12.23 -4.13
C LEU A 18 -26.19 12.36 -4.41
N SER A 19 -25.47 13.23 -3.66
CA SER A 19 -24.01 13.33 -3.76
C SER A 19 -23.28 12.12 -3.13
N SER A 20 -23.84 11.51 -2.08
CA SER A 20 -23.25 10.30 -1.49
C SER A 20 -23.41 9.07 -2.38
N GLN A 21 -24.54 8.93 -3.08
CA GLN A 21 -24.76 7.84 -4.02
C GLN A 21 -23.84 7.95 -5.25
N SER A 22 -23.60 9.17 -5.75
CA SER A 22 -22.70 9.37 -6.89
C SER A 22 -21.24 9.03 -6.54
N ILE A 23 -20.77 9.37 -5.35
CA ILE A 23 -19.42 9.01 -4.87
C ILE A 23 -19.26 7.49 -4.75
N GLY A 24 -20.28 6.79 -4.23
CA GLY A 24 -20.26 5.33 -4.11
C GLY A 24 -20.08 4.62 -5.47
N ILE A 25 -20.84 5.04 -6.48
CA ILE A 25 -20.74 4.50 -7.85
C ILE A 25 -19.37 4.84 -8.46
N GLN A 26 -18.90 6.09 -8.32
CA GLN A 26 -17.58 6.50 -8.81
C GLN A 26 -16.46 5.65 -8.17
N LEU A 27 -16.57 5.34 -6.88
CA LEU A 27 -15.57 4.58 -6.15
C LEU A 27 -15.58 3.12 -6.60
N LEU A 28 -16.76 2.56 -6.84
CA LEU A 28 -16.92 1.21 -7.39
C LEU A 28 -16.28 1.09 -8.77
N ILE A 29 -16.56 2.05 -9.66
CA ILE A 29 -15.98 2.08 -11.01
C ILE A 29 -14.46 2.19 -10.92
N TRP A 30 -13.96 3.14 -10.13
CA TRP A 30 -12.52 3.34 -9.94
C TRP A 30 -11.82 2.09 -9.41
N ASN A 31 -12.35 1.48 -8.35
CA ASN A 31 -11.77 0.28 -7.75
C ASN A 31 -11.84 -0.92 -8.70
N THR A 32 -12.90 -1.04 -9.51
CA THR A 32 -12.99 -2.08 -10.54
C THR A 32 -11.90 -1.90 -11.58
N LEU A 33 -11.69 -0.68 -12.09
CA LEU A 33 -10.64 -0.39 -13.07
C LEU A 33 -9.24 -0.68 -12.51
N VAL A 34 -8.95 -0.22 -11.28
CA VAL A 34 -7.66 -0.47 -10.65
C VAL A 34 -7.45 -1.95 -10.35
N SER A 35 -8.48 -2.66 -9.89
CA SER A 35 -8.40 -4.10 -9.63
C SER A 35 -8.13 -4.88 -10.92
N SER A 36 -8.83 -4.56 -12.00
CA SER A 36 -8.60 -5.16 -13.32
C SER A 36 -7.18 -4.89 -13.82
N PHE A 37 -6.67 -3.67 -13.65
CA PHE A 37 -5.28 -3.34 -13.97
C PHE A 37 -4.29 -4.19 -13.14
N CYS A 38 -4.46 -4.23 -11.81
CA CYS A 38 -3.59 -5.00 -10.92
C CYS A 38 -3.62 -6.50 -11.27
N LEU A 39 -4.80 -7.03 -11.58
CA LEU A 39 -4.97 -8.41 -12.00
C LEU A 39 -4.26 -8.70 -13.33
N ALA A 40 -4.38 -7.81 -14.31
CA ALA A 40 -3.70 -7.94 -15.60
C ALA A 40 -2.17 -7.99 -15.43
N LEU A 41 -1.60 -7.13 -14.58
CA LEU A 41 -0.17 -7.18 -14.26
C LEU A 41 0.25 -8.53 -13.65
N LEU A 42 -0.54 -9.05 -12.72
CA LEU A 42 -0.24 -10.33 -12.06
C LEU A 42 -0.40 -11.52 -13.00
N MET A 43 -1.38 -11.48 -13.89
CA MET A 43 -1.55 -12.55 -14.87
C MET A 43 -0.38 -12.56 -15.86
N ALA A 44 0.09 -11.38 -16.30
CA ALA A 44 1.28 -11.28 -17.14
C ALA A 44 2.53 -11.87 -16.44
N THR A 45 2.75 -11.56 -15.16
CA THR A 45 3.86 -12.12 -14.38
C THR A 45 3.68 -13.57 -13.95
N ARG A 46 2.51 -14.18 -14.13
CA ARG A 46 2.34 -15.63 -13.96
C ARG A 46 2.62 -16.41 -15.24
N LEU A 47 2.25 -15.83 -16.39
CA LEU A 47 2.49 -16.45 -17.70
C LEU A 47 3.98 -16.44 -18.03
N GLU A 48 4.65 -15.31 -17.83
CA GLU A 48 6.07 -15.13 -18.14
C GLU A 48 6.78 -14.47 -16.95
N PRO A 49 7.06 -15.21 -15.85
CA PRO A 49 7.48 -14.61 -14.59
C PRO A 49 8.70 -13.70 -14.69
N LEU A 50 9.75 -14.13 -15.38
CA LEU A 50 10.95 -13.32 -15.50
C LEU A 50 10.74 -12.16 -16.48
N VAL A 51 10.30 -12.45 -17.70
CA VAL A 51 10.22 -11.46 -18.79
C VAL A 51 9.20 -10.38 -18.46
N ALA A 52 7.99 -10.76 -18.04
CA ALA A 52 6.95 -9.78 -17.69
C ALA A 52 7.36 -8.96 -16.47
N THR A 53 8.02 -9.55 -15.47
CA THR A 53 8.52 -8.79 -14.32
C THR A 53 9.53 -7.74 -14.75
N ILE A 54 10.52 -8.09 -15.59
CA ILE A 54 11.49 -7.13 -16.12
C ILE A 54 10.79 -6.02 -16.90
N VAL A 55 9.92 -6.39 -17.84
CA VAL A 55 9.22 -5.41 -18.69
C VAL A 55 8.35 -4.47 -17.87
N ILE A 56 7.54 -4.99 -16.94
CA ILE A 56 6.61 -4.17 -16.16
C ILE A 56 7.34 -3.34 -15.10
N SER A 57 8.28 -3.93 -14.37
CA SER A 57 8.89 -3.27 -13.20
C SER A 57 10.14 -2.44 -13.50
N MET A 58 10.78 -2.67 -14.66
CA MET A 58 11.99 -1.94 -15.06
C MET A 58 11.84 -1.30 -16.42
N GLY A 59 11.45 -2.08 -17.45
CA GLY A 59 11.39 -1.61 -18.83
C GLY A 59 10.41 -0.46 -19.03
N LEU A 60 9.15 -0.66 -18.64
CA LEU A 60 8.10 0.35 -18.77
C LEU A 60 8.43 1.63 -17.96
N PRO A 61 8.81 1.56 -16.67
CA PRO A 61 9.27 2.74 -15.96
C PRO A 61 10.44 3.44 -16.63
N ALA A 62 11.47 2.70 -17.07
CA ALA A 62 12.64 3.27 -17.73
C ALA A 62 12.26 4.04 -19.00
N VAL A 63 11.39 3.46 -19.85
CA VAL A 63 10.89 4.12 -21.06
C VAL A 63 10.08 5.38 -20.72
N LEU A 64 9.18 5.30 -19.73
CA LEU A 64 8.36 6.45 -19.34
C LEU A 64 9.20 7.59 -18.73
N ILE A 65 10.22 7.25 -17.95
CA ILE A 65 11.17 8.22 -17.37
C ILE A 65 12.04 8.83 -18.48
N ALA A 66 12.61 8.01 -19.37
CA ALA A 66 13.45 8.47 -20.48
C ALA A 66 12.68 9.38 -21.45
N THR A 67 11.40 9.09 -21.68
CA THR A 67 10.51 9.93 -22.50
C THR A 67 9.94 11.13 -21.76
N LYS A 68 10.37 11.40 -20.51
CA LYS A 68 9.89 12.49 -19.66
C LYS A 68 8.37 12.51 -19.49
N LYS A 69 7.72 11.34 -19.52
CA LYS A 69 6.26 11.22 -19.33
C LYS A 69 5.86 11.08 -17.87
N VAL A 70 6.81 10.81 -16.97
CA VAL A 70 6.57 10.67 -15.52
C VAL A 70 6.93 11.96 -14.80
N HIS A 71 5.97 12.51 -14.05
CA HIS A 71 6.15 13.67 -13.20
C HIS A 71 5.56 13.39 -11.81
N PHE A 72 6.43 13.01 -10.88
CA PHE A 72 6.02 12.81 -9.49
C PHE A 72 5.72 14.16 -8.82
N ARG A 73 4.44 14.41 -8.51
CA ARG A 73 4.01 15.64 -7.83
C ARG A 73 4.57 15.77 -6.41
N ARG A 74 4.72 14.64 -5.72
CA ARG A 74 5.19 14.58 -4.34
C ARG A 74 6.50 13.82 -4.29
N VAL A 75 7.53 14.40 -3.66
CA VAL A 75 8.83 13.75 -3.41
C VAL A 75 8.64 12.39 -2.74
N ARG A 76 7.66 12.29 -1.84
CA ARG A 76 7.30 11.03 -1.18
C ARG A 76 6.85 9.95 -2.16
N SER A 77 6.05 10.28 -3.17
CA SER A 77 5.61 9.29 -4.17
C SER A 77 6.79 8.76 -4.97
N MET A 78 7.74 9.63 -5.31
CA MET A 78 9.00 9.23 -5.95
C MET A 78 9.83 8.32 -5.03
N GLN A 79 9.98 8.67 -3.75
CA GLN A 79 10.71 7.85 -2.79
C GLN A 79 10.09 6.46 -2.61
N LEU A 80 8.77 6.37 -2.52
CA LEU A 80 8.05 5.09 -2.43
C LEU A 80 8.23 4.28 -3.72
N PHE A 81 8.07 4.91 -4.89
CA PHE A 81 8.32 4.27 -6.18
C PHE A 81 9.74 3.69 -6.27
N LEU A 82 10.77 4.43 -5.83
CA LEU A 82 12.16 3.96 -5.85
C LEU A 82 12.40 2.79 -4.90
N ILE A 83 11.86 2.85 -3.68
CA ILE A 83 11.99 1.77 -2.70
C ILE A 83 11.29 0.50 -3.20
N GLU A 84 10.10 0.61 -3.78
CA GLU A 84 9.38 -0.54 -4.34
C GLU A 84 10.05 -1.07 -5.62
N SER A 85 10.64 -0.21 -6.43
CA SER A 85 11.46 -0.61 -7.59
C SER A 85 12.71 -1.37 -7.17
N TYR A 86 13.33 -1.02 -6.04
CA TYR A 86 14.42 -1.79 -5.45
C TYR A 86 13.98 -3.21 -5.08
N PHE A 87 12.80 -3.38 -4.46
CA PHE A 87 12.26 -4.72 -4.21
C PHE A 87 12.09 -5.52 -5.51
N MET A 88 11.53 -4.90 -6.54
CA MET A 88 11.33 -5.56 -7.84
C MET A 88 12.66 -5.96 -8.48
N PHE A 89 13.71 -5.14 -8.31
CA PHE A 89 15.06 -5.48 -8.72
C PHE A 89 15.60 -6.71 -8.00
N VAL A 90 15.45 -6.79 -6.68
CA VAL A 90 15.83 -7.98 -5.90
C VAL A 90 15.04 -9.21 -6.34
N ALA A 91 13.75 -9.07 -6.65
CA ALA A 91 12.93 -10.15 -7.18
C ALA A 91 13.44 -10.65 -8.54
N VAL A 92 13.79 -9.74 -9.46
CA VAL A 92 14.40 -10.10 -10.77
C VAL A 92 15.73 -10.84 -10.57
N LEU A 93 16.60 -10.37 -9.67
CA LEU A 93 17.85 -11.07 -9.36
C LEU A 93 17.60 -12.49 -8.84
N SER A 94 16.59 -12.65 -7.98
CA SER A 94 16.19 -13.98 -7.46
C SER A 94 15.69 -14.87 -8.60
N MET A 95 14.83 -14.36 -9.48
CA MET A 95 14.32 -15.10 -10.64
C MET A 95 15.44 -15.51 -11.61
N LEU A 96 16.43 -14.64 -11.85
CA LEU A 96 17.61 -14.97 -12.65
C LEU A 96 18.46 -16.05 -11.99
N ALA A 97 18.65 -15.99 -10.66
CA ALA A 97 19.39 -17.00 -9.91
C ALA A 97 18.70 -18.37 -9.95
N ILE A 98 17.36 -18.39 -9.87
CA ILE A 98 16.53 -19.61 -10.07
C ILE A 98 16.75 -20.18 -11.47
N LEU A 99 16.65 -19.34 -12.52
CA LEU A 99 16.83 -19.77 -13.90
C LEU A 99 18.25 -20.33 -14.16
N ALA A 100 19.25 -19.75 -13.52
CA ALA A 100 20.64 -20.20 -13.60
C ALA A 100 20.94 -21.46 -12.76
N GLY A 101 19.99 -21.95 -11.94
CA GLY A 101 20.20 -23.09 -11.05
C GLY A 101 21.16 -22.83 -9.89
N THR A 102 21.28 -21.58 -9.46
CA THR A 102 22.28 -21.14 -8.46
C THR A 102 21.66 -20.89 -7.08
N ASP A 103 21.33 -21.97 -6.37
CA ASP A 103 20.62 -21.89 -5.08
C ASP A 103 21.32 -21.01 -4.03
N GLN A 104 22.66 -21.03 -4.00
CA GLN A 104 23.44 -20.23 -3.07
C GLN A 104 23.30 -18.72 -3.35
N ILE A 105 23.32 -18.32 -4.63
CA ILE A 105 23.11 -16.92 -5.03
C ILE A 105 21.69 -16.51 -4.69
N ASN A 106 20.71 -17.34 -5.01
CA ASN A 106 19.30 -17.09 -4.70
C ASN A 106 19.09 -16.87 -3.19
N ARG A 107 19.70 -17.69 -2.33
CA ARG A 107 19.66 -17.51 -0.87
C ARG A 107 20.29 -16.18 -0.44
N TYR A 108 21.44 -15.79 -1.01
CA TYR A 108 22.07 -14.51 -0.68
C TYR A 108 21.23 -13.30 -1.13
N VAL A 109 20.62 -13.38 -2.31
CA VAL A 109 19.67 -12.37 -2.78
C VAL A 109 18.46 -12.29 -1.84
N GLY A 110 18.04 -13.43 -1.27
CA GLY A 110 17.02 -13.50 -0.23
C GLY A 110 17.26 -12.55 0.96
N TYR A 111 18.53 -12.29 1.33
CA TYR A 111 18.86 -11.34 2.39
C TYR A 111 18.61 -9.87 2.01
N LEU A 112 18.66 -9.54 0.73
CA LEU A 112 18.37 -8.18 0.25
C LEU A 112 16.90 -7.80 0.49
N PHE A 113 15.97 -8.77 0.57
CA PHE A 113 14.59 -8.51 0.96
C PHE A 113 14.49 -7.99 2.41
N PHE A 114 15.34 -8.46 3.34
CA PHE A 114 15.37 -7.90 4.70
C PHE A 114 15.85 -6.44 4.69
N ILE A 115 16.86 -6.14 3.86
CA ILE A 115 17.35 -4.76 3.69
C ILE A 115 16.22 -3.88 3.17
N PHE A 116 15.47 -4.35 2.16
CA PHE A 116 14.27 -3.66 1.68
C PHE A 116 13.29 -3.36 2.82
N PHE A 117 12.89 -4.37 3.60
CA PHE A 117 11.94 -4.17 4.70
C PHE A 117 12.47 -3.22 5.77
N ALA A 118 13.78 -3.24 6.05
CA ALA A 118 14.41 -2.31 6.98
C ALA A 118 14.34 -0.87 6.47
N LEU A 119 14.68 -0.64 5.20
CA LEU A 119 14.61 0.68 4.56
C LEU A 119 13.16 1.19 4.49
N GLN A 120 12.23 0.33 4.10
CA GLN A 120 10.81 0.66 4.04
C GLN A 120 10.28 1.04 5.43
N THR A 121 10.56 0.21 6.44
CA THR A 121 10.17 0.45 7.84
C THR A 121 10.76 1.76 8.34
N GLY A 122 12.06 1.98 8.15
CA GLY A 122 12.74 3.22 8.54
C GLY A 122 12.12 4.46 7.90
N GLY A 123 11.83 4.40 6.60
CA GLY A 123 11.15 5.49 5.88
C GLY A 123 9.78 5.83 6.47
N PHE A 124 8.98 4.82 6.81
CA PHE A 124 7.67 5.03 7.43
C PHE A 124 7.77 5.53 8.88
N VAL A 125 8.71 5.03 9.68
CA VAL A 125 8.96 5.52 11.03
C VAL A 125 9.35 7.00 10.99
N VAL A 126 10.28 7.39 10.11
CA VAL A 126 10.69 8.80 9.94
C VAL A 126 9.49 9.69 9.57
N ASP A 127 8.63 9.24 8.64
CA ASP A 127 7.41 9.99 8.30
C ASP A 127 6.43 10.11 9.48
N GLN A 128 6.25 9.05 10.26
CA GLN A 128 5.35 9.05 11.41
C GLN A 128 5.89 9.89 12.58
N VAL A 129 7.21 9.95 12.76
CA VAL A 129 7.87 10.88 13.70
C VAL A 129 7.59 12.33 13.30
N LYS A 130 7.76 12.68 12.02
CA LYS A 130 7.44 14.03 11.51
C LYS A 130 5.97 14.40 11.75
N ARG A 131 5.08 13.41 11.71
CA ARG A 131 3.64 13.55 11.98
C ARG A 131 3.25 13.44 13.46
N ARG A 132 4.21 13.18 14.35
CA ARG A 132 3.99 12.93 15.79
C ARG A 132 2.95 11.82 16.05
N SER A 133 2.89 10.79 15.20
CA SER A 133 1.96 9.66 15.34
C SER A 133 2.61 8.53 16.15
N ALA A 134 2.53 8.60 17.48
CA ALA A 134 3.12 7.60 18.36
C ALA A 134 2.56 6.18 18.13
N LEU A 135 1.24 6.07 18.02
CA LEU A 135 0.59 4.80 17.69
C LEU A 135 0.97 4.32 16.28
N GLY A 136 1.16 5.25 15.32
CA GLY A 136 1.67 4.94 13.98
C GLY A 136 3.04 4.27 14.03
N ILE A 137 3.97 4.87 14.77
CA ILE A 137 5.33 4.34 14.98
C ILE A 137 5.26 2.94 15.59
N ALA A 138 4.48 2.77 16.66
CA ALA A 138 4.34 1.48 17.34
C ALA A 138 3.75 0.40 16.40
N SER A 139 2.74 0.74 15.59
CA SER A 139 2.20 -0.19 14.59
C SER A 139 3.19 -0.54 13.49
N THR A 140 3.98 0.41 13.00
CA THR A 140 5.00 0.16 11.97
C THR A 140 6.10 -0.75 12.50
N ILE A 141 6.60 -0.48 13.72
CA ILE A 141 7.64 -1.31 14.35
C ILE A 141 7.08 -2.71 14.66
N GLY A 142 5.88 -2.80 15.23
CA GLY A 142 5.22 -4.08 15.50
C GLY A 142 5.03 -4.91 14.22
N GLY A 143 4.48 -4.30 13.16
CA GLY A 143 4.30 -4.98 11.89
C GLY A 143 5.62 -5.42 11.25
N ALA A 144 6.63 -4.55 11.27
CA ALA A 144 7.97 -4.89 10.79
C ALA A 144 8.56 -6.07 11.58
N SER A 145 8.50 -6.03 12.91
CA SER A 145 9.03 -7.11 13.75
C SER A 145 8.40 -8.47 13.45
N ALA A 146 7.09 -8.52 13.15
CA ALA A 146 6.41 -9.75 12.75
C ALA A 146 6.94 -10.27 11.40
N ILE A 147 7.13 -9.38 10.42
CA ILE A 147 7.74 -9.73 9.12
C ILE A 147 9.17 -10.23 9.29
N PHE A 148 9.99 -9.53 10.08
CA PHE A 148 11.38 -9.92 10.34
C PHE A 148 11.47 -11.27 11.04
N LEU A 149 10.66 -11.48 12.08
CA LEU A 149 10.69 -12.73 12.84
C LEU A 149 10.23 -13.92 11.98
N TRP A 150 9.17 -13.77 11.19
CA TRP A 150 8.80 -14.78 10.20
C TRP A 150 9.91 -15.01 9.19
N GLY A 151 10.48 -13.94 8.63
CA GLY A 151 11.58 -14.03 7.69
C GLY A 151 12.74 -14.84 8.25
N ILE A 152 13.09 -14.66 9.53
CA ILE A 152 14.14 -15.44 10.20
C ILE A 152 13.78 -16.94 10.23
N THR A 153 12.51 -17.29 10.46
CA THR A 153 12.06 -18.70 10.44
C THR A 153 12.24 -19.36 9.07
N VAL A 154 12.32 -18.56 8.00
CA VAL A 154 12.51 -19.03 6.62
C VAL A 154 13.83 -18.53 6.01
N ALA A 155 14.75 -17.96 6.79
CA ALA A 155 15.95 -17.27 6.29
C ALA A 155 17.00 -18.20 5.63
N GLY A 156 16.78 -19.52 5.66
CA GLY A 156 17.56 -20.50 4.90
C GLY A 156 16.94 -20.91 3.56
N SER A 157 15.70 -20.51 3.31
CA SER A 157 14.94 -20.87 2.11
C SER A 157 15.31 -19.95 0.95
N SER A 158 15.57 -20.55 -0.21
CA SER A 158 15.74 -19.82 -1.46
C SER A 158 14.38 -19.36 -1.99
N ALA A 159 14.34 -18.26 -2.74
CA ALA A 159 13.11 -17.88 -3.43
C ALA A 159 12.71 -18.96 -4.44
N VAL A 160 11.40 -19.12 -4.70
CA VAL A 160 10.90 -20.10 -5.69
C VAL A 160 9.89 -19.44 -6.62
N ILE A 161 9.79 -19.98 -7.82
CA ILE A 161 8.64 -19.80 -8.71
C ILE A 161 7.89 -21.12 -8.69
N ASP A 162 6.65 -21.11 -8.20
CA ASP A 162 5.87 -22.34 -8.13
C ASP A 162 5.24 -22.72 -9.49
N HIS A 163 4.58 -23.88 -9.54
CA HIS A 163 3.92 -24.39 -10.74
C HIS A 163 2.82 -23.47 -11.30
N ALA A 164 2.31 -22.52 -10.52
CA ALA A 164 1.33 -21.54 -10.95
C ALA A 164 1.97 -20.21 -11.39
N GLY A 165 3.31 -20.18 -11.54
CA GLY A 165 4.06 -19.00 -11.93
C GLY A 165 4.16 -17.95 -10.83
N ARG A 166 3.91 -18.30 -9.56
CA ARG A 166 3.94 -17.36 -8.44
C ARG A 166 5.34 -17.27 -7.84
N PHE A 167 5.84 -16.05 -7.68
CA PHE A 167 7.11 -15.79 -7.03
C PHE A 167 6.96 -15.69 -5.52
N GLN A 168 7.69 -16.54 -4.80
CA GLN A 168 7.67 -16.61 -3.34
C GLN A 168 9.08 -16.29 -2.82
N MET A 169 9.24 -15.08 -2.30
CA MET A 169 10.56 -14.46 -2.02
C MET A 169 11.43 -15.22 -1.01
N TRP A 170 10.81 -16.03 -0.14
CA TRP A 170 11.50 -16.89 0.83
C TRP A 170 10.98 -18.33 0.78
N GLY A 171 10.65 -18.82 -0.41
CA GLY A 171 10.21 -20.20 -0.61
C GLY A 171 8.76 -20.47 -0.25
N GLU A 172 8.12 -19.60 0.54
CA GLU A 172 6.70 -19.65 0.89
C GLU A 172 6.00 -18.30 0.73
N ASN A 173 4.67 -18.32 0.58
CA ASN A 173 3.85 -17.11 0.65
C ASN A 173 3.80 -16.59 2.11
N ALA A 174 3.55 -15.29 2.27
CA ALA A 174 3.39 -14.69 3.59
C ALA A 174 2.25 -15.37 4.38
N PRO A 175 2.46 -15.76 5.64
CA PRO A 175 1.41 -16.29 6.52
C PRO A 175 0.22 -15.35 6.64
N ALA A 176 -0.98 -15.91 6.87
CA ALA A 176 -2.23 -15.14 6.96
C ALA A 176 -2.17 -14.03 8.03
N LEU A 177 -1.51 -14.27 9.17
CA LEU A 177 -1.33 -13.26 10.21
C LEU A 177 -0.49 -12.08 9.73
N ILE A 178 0.59 -12.32 8.98
CA ILE A 178 1.43 -11.24 8.41
C ILE A 178 0.65 -10.44 7.36
N GLN A 179 -0.13 -11.13 6.52
CA GLN A 179 -1.01 -10.46 5.57
C GLN A 179 -2.03 -9.57 6.29
N ALA A 180 -2.65 -10.06 7.38
CA ALA A 180 -3.59 -9.29 8.19
C ALA A 180 -2.94 -8.07 8.87
N ILE A 181 -1.75 -8.27 9.46
CA ILE A 181 -0.91 -7.19 10.02
C ILE A 181 -0.66 -6.11 8.96
N TYR A 182 -0.25 -6.52 7.76
CA TYR A 182 0.01 -5.59 6.67
C TYR A 182 -1.26 -4.83 6.26
N VAL A 183 -2.43 -5.48 6.18
CA VAL A 183 -3.70 -4.82 5.85
C VAL A 183 -4.05 -3.76 6.88
N VAL A 184 -3.97 -4.08 8.18
CA VAL A 184 -4.22 -3.10 9.25
C VAL A 184 -3.24 -1.93 9.15
N TRP A 185 -1.97 -2.23 8.87
CA TRP A 185 -0.94 -1.21 8.69
C TRP A 185 -1.20 -0.31 7.47
N VAL A 186 -1.56 -0.86 6.31
CA VAL A 186 -1.88 -0.08 5.10
C VAL A 186 -3.07 0.82 5.34
N ILE A 187 -4.16 0.30 5.91
CA ILE A 187 -5.34 1.12 6.23
C ILE A 187 -4.92 2.28 7.11
N ARG A 188 -4.14 2.00 8.17
CA ARG A 188 -3.66 3.03 9.09
C ARG A 188 -2.82 4.09 8.37
N VAL A 189 -1.84 3.70 7.56
CA VAL A 189 -0.98 4.63 6.81
C VAL A 189 -1.78 5.50 5.84
N LEU A 190 -2.71 4.90 5.09
CA LEU A 190 -3.55 5.62 4.12
C LEU A 190 -4.52 6.61 4.79
N LEU A 191 -4.95 6.32 6.03
CA LEU A 191 -5.82 7.19 6.81
C LEU A 191 -5.05 8.27 7.60
N GLU A 192 -3.89 7.95 8.19
CA GLU A 192 -3.00 8.91 8.89
C GLU A 192 -2.25 9.84 7.94
N GLY A 193 -2.10 9.44 6.67
CA GLY A 193 -1.48 10.22 5.61
C GLY A 193 -2.12 11.59 5.37
N ARG A 194 -3.29 11.88 5.95
CA ARG A 194 -4.18 13.00 5.60
C ARG A 194 -4.28 14.06 6.72
N PRO A 195 -3.27 14.92 6.97
CA PRO A 195 -3.42 16.05 7.88
C PRO A 195 -4.43 17.06 7.33
N LEU A 196 -5.20 17.72 8.21
CA LEU A 196 -5.82 19.00 7.88
C LEU A 196 -4.71 20.04 7.74
N PRO A 197 -4.74 20.90 6.72
CA PRO A 197 -3.77 21.96 6.62
C PRO A 197 -3.96 22.93 7.78
N LYS A 198 -2.96 23.02 8.67
CA LYS A 198 -2.73 24.27 9.40
C LYS A 198 -2.08 25.23 8.42
N GLY A 199 -2.89 25.98 7.69
CA GLY A 199 -2.47 27.19 6.98
C GLY A 199 -1.72 27.04 5.65
N GLN A 200 -1.55 25.85 5.09
CA GLN A 200 -1.01 25.67 3.74
C GLN A 200 -2.03 24.96 2.86
N CYS A 201 -2.53 25.64 1.82
CA CYS A 201 -3.42 25.08 0.81
C CYS A 201 -2.85 23.81 0.16
N GLU A 202 -3.11 22.64 0.74
CA GLU A 202 -2.90 21.36 0.08
C GLU A 202 -4.19 20.54 0.13
N VAL A 203 -4.92 20.70 -0.98
CA VAL A 203 -6.01 19.86 -1.53
C VAL A 203 -6.37 18.62 -0.70
N PRO A 204 -7.65 18.45 -0.28
CA PRO A 204 -8.14 17.20 0.31
C PRO A 204 -7.72 16.00 -0.54
N PRO A 205 -7.11 14.96 0.04
CA PRO A 205 -6.68 13.82 -0.75
C PRO A 205 -7.91 13.13 -1.34
N LYS A 206 -7.96 13.02 -2.68
CA LYS A 206 -8.98 12.24 -3.39
C LYS A 206 -9.04 10.81 -2.82
N LEU A 207 -10.23 10.21 -2.89
CA LEU A 207 -10.39 8.80 -2.55
C LEU A 207 -9.76 7.89 -3.62
N THR A 208 -9.32 8.42 -4.76
CA THR A 208 -8.62 7.68 -5.82
C THR A 208 -7.40 6.94 -5.29
N ASP A 209 -6.54 7.62 -4.52
CA ASP A 209 -5.33 7.03 -3.93
C ASP A 209 -5.65 5.90 -2.95
N LEU A 210 -6.60 6.14 -2.05
CA LEU A 210 -7.07 5.16 -1.07
C LEU A 210 -7.65 3.94 -1.77
N GLY A 211 -8.57 4.15 -2.72
CA GLY A 211 -9.20 3.08 -3.49
C GLY A 211 -8.20 2.27 -4.30
N ALA A 212 -7.21 2.94 -4.91
CA ALA A 212 -6.18 2.27 -5.70
C ALA A 212 -5.31 1.33 -4.86
N HIS A 213 -4.78 1.82 -3.73
CA HIS A 213 -3.94 1.01 -2.85
C HIS A 213 -4.71 -0.06 -2.08
N LEU A 214 -5.98 0.16 -1.74
CA LEU A 214 -6.84 -0.88 -1.18
C LEU A 214 -7.14 -1.98 -2.22
N SER A 215 -7.41 -1.61 -3.47
CA SER A 215 -7.61 -2.57 -4.57
C SER A 215 -6.36 -3.41 -4.81
N SER A 216 -5.18 -2.77 -4.89
CA SER A 216 -3.88 -3.46 -4.97
C SER A 216 -3.67 -4.43 -3.79
N THR A 217 -4.02 -4.01 -2.58
CA THR A 217 -3.90 -4.86 -1.38
C THR A 217 -4.85 -6.05 -1.42
N ALA A 218 -6.11 -5.85 -1.82
CA ALA A 218 -7.08 -6.93 -1.96
C ALA A 218 -6.63 -7.98 -2.99
N ILE A 219 -6.15 -7.52 -4.15
CA ILE A 219 -5.61 -8.39 -5.19
C ILE A 219 -4.37 -9.15 -4.69
N ALA A 220 -3.49 -8.51 -3.90
CA ALA A 220 -2.33 -9.17 -3.32
C ALA A 220 -2.71 -10.30 -2.34
N LEU A 221 -3.73 -10.11 -1.49
CA LEU A 221 -4.24 -11.15 -0.57
C LEU A 221 -4.69 -12.41 -1.31
N LEU A 222 -5.32 -12.23 -2.47
CA LEU A 222 -5.86 -13.33 -3.28
C LEU A 222 -4.80 -13.97 -4.21
N SER A 223 -3.58 -13.41 -4.26
CA SER A 223 -2.59 -13.78 -5.27
C SER A 223 -1.79 -15.05 -4.94
N GLY A 224 -1.71 -15.45 -3.67
CA GLY A 224 -0.78 -16.49 -3.21
C GLY A 224 0.71 -16.12 -3.34
N GLN A 225 1.03 -14.85 -3.62
CA GLN A 225 2.38 -14.26 -3.68
C GLN A 225 2.33 -12.84 -3.13
N PHE A 226 1.89 -12.72 -1.88
CA PHE A 226 1.39 -11.48 -1.29
C PHE A 226 2.35 -10.29 -1.45
N PHE A 227 3.59 -10.39 -0.96
CA PHE A 227 4.54 -9.27 -1.01
C PHE A 227 4.93 -8.91 -2.43
N PHE A 228 5.22 -9.90 -3.28
CA PHE A 228 5.53 -9.66 -4.68
C PHE A 228 4.38 -8.97 -5.40
N ALA A 229 3.16 -9.49 -5.28
CA ALA A 229 1.99 -8.91 -5.91
C ALA A 229 1.72 -7.48 -5.40
N ARG A 230 1.85 -7.26 -4.09
CA ARG A 230 1.59 -5.96 -3.48
C ARG A 230 2.59 -4.91 -3.92
N LEU A 231 3.88 -5.25 -4.00
CA LEU A 231 4.95 -4.30 -4.36
C LEU A 231 5.02 -4.07 -5.87
N LEU A 232 4.77 -5.11 -6.68
CA LEU A 232 4.57 -4.94 -8.12
C LEU A 232 3.42 -3.98 -8.39
N THR A 233 2.24 -4.23 -7.80
CA THR A 233 1.06 -3.40 -8.11
C THR A 233 1.18 -1.98 -7.57
N ALA A 234 1.73 -1.74 -6.37
CA ALA A 234 1.92 -0.35 -5.91
C ALA A 234 2.99 0.43 -6.68
N SER A 235 4.09 -0.21 -7.09
CA SER A 235 5.11 0.52 -7.85
C SER A 235 4.52 1.05 -9.15
N GLN A 236 3.67 0.24 -9.81
CA GLN A 236 2.94 0.64 -11.00
C GLN A 236 1.87 1.70 -10.71
N LEU A 237 1.19 1.65 -9.57
CA LEU A 237 0.26 2.70 -9.17
C LEU A 237 0.97 4.05 -8.94
N PHE A 238 2.14 4.07 -8.29
CA PHE A 238 2.93 5.30 -8.15
C PHE A 238 3.43 5.82 -9.50
N LEU A 239 3.88 4.92 -10.39
CA LEU A 239 4.27 5.29 -11.75
C LEU A 239 3.10 5.91 -12.51
N PHE A 240 1.92 5.30 -12.42
CA PHE A 240 0.70 5.81 -13.05
C PHE A 240 0.20 7.11 -12.44
N ASP A 241 0.34 7.34 -11.13
CA ASP A 241 0.09 8.66 -10.58
C ASP A 241 1.10 9.68 -11.14
N GLY A 242 2.34 9.28 -11.37
CA GLY A 242 3.34 10.13 -12.04
C GLY A 242 2.97 10.49 -13.49
N VAL A 243 2.25 9.63 -14.21
CA VAL A 243 1.85 9.86 -15.61
C VAL A 243 0.47 10.54 -15.72
N LEU A 244 -0.54 9.98 -15.06
CA LEU A 244 -1.93 10.39 -15.15
C LEU A 244 -2.32 11.43 -14.10
N GLN A 245 -1.52 11.56 -13.03
CA GLN A 245 -1.80 12.41 -11.88
C GLN A 245 -3.19 12.17 -11.30
N TYR A 246 -3.57 10.89 -11.12
CA TYR A 246 -4.91 10.54 -10.66
C TYR A 246 -5.20 10.99 -9.22
N THR A 247 -4.18 11.36 -8.45
CA THR A 247 -4.32 11.98 -7.14
C THR A 247 -4.51 13.51 -7.21
N ASN A 248 -4.45 14.11 -8.40
CA ASN A 248 -4.67 15.54 -8.61
C ASN A 248 -6.17 15.90 -8.50
N ARG A 249 -6.46 17.09 -7.95
CA ARG A 249 -7.81 17.66 -7.88
C ARG A 249 -8.49 17.68 -9.25
N ASN A 250 -7.74 17.94 -10.31
CA ASN A 250 -8.32 18.09 -11.65
C ASN A 250 -8.42 16.77 -12.43
N PHE A 251 -8.03 15.64 -11.84
CA PHE A 251 -8.18 14.34 -12.48
C PHE A 251 -9.67 13.99 -12.69
N ILE A 252 -10.08 13.82 -13.96
CA ILE A 252 -11.48 13.66 -14.43
C ILE A 252 -12.32 14.92 -14.14
N SER A 253 -12.52 15.28 -12.88
CA SER A 253 -13.16 16.52 -12.46
C SER A 253 -12.70 16.95 -11.07
N SER A 254 -12.96 18.21 -10.71
CA SER A 254 -12.70 18.78 -9.38
C SER A 254 -13.55 18.18 -8.26
N GLU A 255 -14.62 17.47 -8.61
CA GLU A 255 -15.58 16.84 -7.70
C GLU A 255 -15.43 15.31 -7.63
N PHE A 256 -14.76 14.70 -8.62
CA PHE A 256 -14.59 13.26 -8.72
C PHE A 256 -13.89 12.69 -7.48
N LEU A 257 -14.58 11.79 -6.77
CA LEU A 257 -14.06 11.12 -5.56
C LEU A 257 -13.49 12.08 -4.51
N MET A 258 -14.08 13.27 -4.39
CA MET A 258 -13.76 14.23 -3.36
C MET A 258 -14.74 14.11 -2.19
N LEU A 259 -14.20 14.13 -0.98
CA LEU A 259 -15.01 14.31 0.23
C LEU A 259 -15.23 15.80 0.46
N ASP A 260 -16.43 16.16 0.89
CA ASP A 260 -16.67 17.52 1.39
C ASP A 260 -15.84 17.77 2.67
N GLU A 261 -15.47 19.03 2.92
CA GLU A 261 -14.60 19.38 4.06
C GLU A 261 -15.21 19.00 5.41
N SER A 262 -16.54 19.09 5.53
CA SER A 262 -17.26 18.75 6.76
C SER A 262 -17.20 17.24 7.04
N ALA A 263 -17.35 16.41 6.01
CA ALA A 263 -17.26 14.96 6.05
C ALA A 263 -15.82 14.53 6.34
N GLN A 264 -14.84 15.18 5.71
CA GLN A 264 -13.42 14.94 6.01
C GLN A 264 -13.09 15.25 7.47
N LYS A 265 -13.56 16.39 8.00
CA LYS A 265 -13.33 16.76 9.40
C LYS A 265 -14.00 15.79 10.36
N ARG A 266 -15.27 15.41 10.11
CA ARG A 266 -16.00 14.39 10.89
C ARG A 266 -15.26 13.05 10.88
N PHE A 267 -14.79 12.63 9.71
CA PHE A 267 -14.02 11.40 9.54
C PHE A 267 -12.72 11.43 10.34
N GLN A 268 -11.93 12.51 10.23
CA GLN A 268 -10.66 12.62 10.96
C GLN A 268 -10.84 12.65 12.48
N MET A 269 -11.85 13.36 12.99
CA MET A 269 -12.16 13.35 14.43
C MET A 269 -12.54 11.93 14.89
N SER A 270 -13.36 11.23 14.11
CA SER A 270 -13.74 9.85 14.39
C SER A 270 -12.53 8.90 14.32
N TYR A 271 -11.65 9.13 13.34
CA TYR A 271 -10.45 8.35 13.13
C TYR A 271 -9.48 8.49 14.32
N GLN A 272 -9.14 9.73 14.69
CA GLN A 272 -8.23 10.02 15.79
C GLN A 272 -8.77 9.50 17.13
N ARG A 273 -10.09 9.70 17.39
CA ARG A 273 -10.68 9.35 18.67
C ARG A 273 -10.91 7.84 18.85
N ARG A 274 -11.30 7.12 17.79
CA ARG A 274 -11.76 5.73 17.90
C ARG A 274 -11.03 4.77 16.99
N ILE A 275 -11.02 5.05 15.68
CA ILE A 275 -10.55 4.07 14.69
C ILE A 275 -9.05 3.79 14.84
N SER A 276 -8.23 4.81 15.07
CA SER A 276 -6.78 4.65 15.24
C SER A 276 -6.42 3.76 16.45
N HIS A 277 -7.14 3.92 17.56
CA HIS A 277 -6.96 3.09 18.75
C HIS A 277 -7.44 1.65 18.52
N ALA A 278 -8.59 1.47 17.85
CA ALA A 278 -9.09 0.15 17.50
C ALA A 278 -8.14 -0.60 16.55
N LEU A 279 -7.65 0.06 15.50
CA LEU A 279 -6.65 -0.50 14.59
C LEU A 279 -5.35 -0.85 15.32
N PHE A 280 -4.92 -0.02 16.28
CA PHE A 280 -3.75 -0.31 17.10
C PHE A 280 -3.96 -1.54 17.98
N ALA A 281 -5.10 -1.66 18.66
CA ALA A 281 -5.41 -2.82 19.49
C ALA A 281 -5.44 -4.11 18.67
N ILE A 282 -6.08 -4.09 17.48
CA ILE A 282 -6.07 -5.21 16.53
C ILE A 282 -4.64 -5.55 16.12
N MET A 283 -3.82 -4.54 15.79
CA MET A 283 -2.41 -4.74 15.43
C MET A 283 -1.64 -5.46 16.53
N VAL A 284 -1.79 -5.05 17.79
CA VAL A 284 -1.09 -5.67 18.93
C VAL A 284 -1.44 -7.15 19.06
N VAL A 285 -2.73 -7.49 18.96
CA VAL A 285 -3.18 -8.89 19.02
C VAL A 285 -2.60 -9.71 17.87
N LEU A 286 -2.68 -9.19 16.63
CA LEU A 286 -2.17 -9.90 15.46
C LEU A 286 -0.65 -10.10 15.52
N VAL A 287 0.10 -9.08 15.96
CA VAL A 287 1.56 -9.17 16.13
C VAL A 287 1.92 -10.21 17.19
N ALA A 288 1.23 -10.21 18.34
CA ALA A 288 1.47 -11.20 19.39
C ALA A 288 1.20 -12.65 18.91
N MET A 289 0.11 -12.85 18.16
CA MET A 289 -0.19 -14.16 17.55
C MET A 289 0.88 -14.57 16.54
N SER A 290 1.30 -13.65 15.67
CA SER A 290 2.34 -13.91 14.67
C SER A 290 3.69 -14.21 15.32
N TRP A 291 4.04 -13.53 16.40
CA TRP A 291 5.25 -13.81 17.17
C TRP A 291 5.20 -15.20 17.79
N ARG A 292 4.08 -15.57 18.41
CA ARG A 292 3.93 -16.92 18.98
C ARG A 292 4.13 -18.01 17.92
N GLU A 293 3.53 -17.85 16.74
CA GLU A 293 3.71 -18.81 15.64
C GLU A 293 5.17 -18.90 15.18
N SER A 294 5.84 -17.76 15.00
CA SER A 294 7.24 -17.75 14.58
C SER A 294 8.18 -18.29 15.65
N LEU A 295 7.94 -17.99 16.93
CA LEU A 295 8.74 -18.52 18.05
C LEU A 295 8.56 -20.03 18.21
N ALA A 296 7.34 -20.55 18.02
CA ALA A 296 7.09 -21.99 18.00
C ALA A 296 7.83 -22.67 16.83
N ARG A 297 7.83 -22.07 15.63
CA ARG A 297 8.61 -22.57 14.48
C ARG A 297 10.12 -22.59 14.75
N LEU A 298 10.62 -21.68 15.58
CA LEU A 298 12.02 -21.63 16.00
C LEU A 298 12.33 -22.54 17.19
N GLY A 299 11.33 -23.21 17.78
CA GLY A 299 11.50 -24.12 18.92
C GLY A 299 11.68 -23.43 20.28
N PHE A 300 11.28 -22.17 20.41
CA PHE A 300 11.37 -21.43 21.69
C PHE A 300 10.16 -21.63 22.62
N ILE A 301 9.02 -22.10 22.09
CA ILE A 301 7.73 -22.27 22.81
C ILE A 301 7.09 -23.58 22.35
#